data_AF-A0AAW9ED35-F1
#
_entry.id   AF-A0AAW9ED35-F1
#
_cell.length_a   1.000
_cell.length_b   1.000
_cell.length_c   1.000
_cell.angle_alpha   90.00
_cell.angle_beta   90.00
_cell.angle_gamma   90.00
#
_symmetry.space_group_name_H-M   'P 1'
#
loop_
_entity.id
_entity.type
_entity.pdbx_description
1 polymer ?
#
loop_
_entity_poly.entity_id
_entity_poly.type
_entity_poly.pdbx_seq_one_letter_code
_entity_poly.pdbx_strand_id
1 'polypeptide(L)'
;LEQQGVLVDSVILPDGEQYKSLTVMNDVFTALLEKNHNRDTTLLALGGGVIGDLTGFAAASYQRGVRFIQVPTTLLSQVDSSVGGKTAVNHPLGKNM
;
A
#
# COMPACT_ATOMS: atom_id res chain seq x y z
N LEU A 1 -8.06 -14.34 6.58
CA LEU A 1 -8.58 -14.20 5.20
C LEU A 1 -8.71 -15.56 4.53
N GLU A 2 -7.66 -16.39 4.52
CA GLU A 2 -7.71 -17.74 3.94
C GLU A 2 -8.80 -18.65 4.54
N GLN A 3 -9.02 -18.60 5.86
CA GLN A 3 -10.13 -19.33 6.52
C GLN A 3 -11.52 -18.93 6.01
N GLN A 4 -11.64 -17.76 5.36
CA GLN A 4 -12.87 -17.27 4.73
C GLN A 4 -12.87 -17.55 3.21
N GLY A 5 -11.96 -18.39 2.71
CA GLY A 5 -11.85 -18.75 1.30
C GLY A 5 -11.19 -17.69 0.41
N VAL A 6 -10.56 -16.66 0.99
CA VAL A 6 -9.87 -15.60 0.24
C VAL A 6 -8.46 -16.06 -0.12
N LEU A 7 -8.08 -15.96 -1.40
CA LEU A 7 -6.70 -16.14 -1.85
C LEU A 7 -5.85 -14.94 -1.41
N VAL A 8 -4.71 -15.21 -0.77
CA VAL A 8 -3.86 -14.19 -0.18
C VAL A 8 -2.43 -14.36 -0.66
N ASP A 9 -1.85 -13.28 -1.16
CA ASP A 9 -0.41 -13.12 -1.35
C ASP A 9 0.06 -11.97 -0.46
N SER A 10 1.36 -11.94 -0.14
CA SER A 10 1.96 -10.90 0.71
C SER A 10 3.22 -10.32 0.09
N VAL A 11 3.45 -9.04 0.38
CA VAL A 11 4.66 -8.32 0.00
C VAL A 11 5.21 -7.67 1.27
N ILE A 12 6.44 -8.02 1.64
CA ILE A 12 7.09 -7.50 2.85
C ILE A 12 8.07 -6.42 2.40
N LEU A 13 7.82 -5.18 2.82
CA LEU A 13 8.65 -4.04 2.51
C LEU A 13 9.59 -3.72 3.70
N PRO A 14 10.78 -3.15 3.44
CA PRO A 14 11.67 -2.71 4.51
C PRO A 14 11.04 -1.58 5.33
N ASP A 15 11.30 -1.57 6.63
CA ASP A 15 10.77 -0.56 7.56
C ASP A 15 11.57 0.75 7.50
N GLY A 16 10.87 1.88 7.41
CA GLY A 16 11.45 3.22 7.43
C GLY A 16 10.89 4.18 6.38
N GLU A 17 10.81 5.46 6.73
CA GLU A 17 10.32 6.54 5.85
C GLU A 17 11.15 6.68 4.56
N GLN A 18 12.45 6.37 4.61
CA GLN A 18 13.33 6.41 3.42
C GLN A 18 12.89 5.42 2.32
N TYR A 19 12.14 4.39 2.68
CA TYR A 19 11.63 3.39 1.73
C TYR A 19 10.28 3.80 1.13
N LYS A 20 9.66 4.87 1.62
CA LYS A 20 8.42 5.42 1.06
C LYS A 20 8.71 6.14 -0.27
N SER A 21 9.00 5.38 -1.33
CA SER A 21 9.51 5.88 -2.62
C SER A 21 8.85 5.18 -3.80
N LEU A 22 8.95 5.77 -5.00
CA LEU A 22 8.49 5.15 -6.24
C LEU A 22 9.16 3.80 -6.52
N THR A 23 10.44 3.65 -6.14
CA THR A 23 11.18 2.40 -6.32
C THR A 23 10.55 1.25 -5.54
N VAL A 24 10.30 1.46 -4.24
CA VAL A 24 9.70 0.43 -3.38
C VAL A 24 8.23 0.19 -3.74
N MET A 25 7.52 1.22 -4.19
CA MET A 25 6.17 1.04 -4.76
C MET A 25 6.18 0.13 -6.00
N ASN A 26 7.23 0.20 -6.83
CA ASN A 26 7.36 -0.66 -8.00
C ASN A 26 7.54 -2.14 -7.63
N ASP A 27 8.13 -2.45 -6.47
CA ASP A 27 8.22 -3.82 -5.96
C ASP A 27 6.82 -4.39 -5.66
N VAL A 28 5.90 -3.56 -5.16
CA VAL A 28 4.48 -3.94 -4.97
C VAL A 28 3.82 -4.27 -6.31
N PHE A 29 4.03 -3.45 -7.35
CA PHE A 29 3.49 -3.74 -8.68
C PHE A 29 4.07 -5.02 -9.28
N THR A 30 5.37 -5.23 -9.11
CA THR A 30 6.06 -6.44 -9.57
C THR A 30 5.43 -7.67 -8.96
N ALA A 31 5.26 -7.70 -7.63
CA ALA A 31 4.61 -8.81 -6.94
C ALA A 31 3.17 -9.05 -7.41
N LEU A 32 2.37 -7.99 -7.59
CA LEU A 32 0.99 -8.11 -8.09
C LEU A 32 0.94 -8.71 -9.51
N LEU A 33 1.86 -8.32 -10.39
CA LEU A 33 1.94 -8.82 -11.77
C LEU A 33 2.44 -10.26 -11.82
N GLU A 34 3.47 -10.61 -11.06
CA GLU A 34 3.99 -11.98 -10.98
C GLU A 34 2.93 -12.97 -10.48
N LYS A 35 2.05 -12.52 -9.60
CA LYS A 35 0.93 -13.30 -9.04
C LYS A 35 -0.36 -13.20 -9.85
N ASN A 36 -0.34 -12.50 -10.99
CA ASN A 36 -1.48 -12.32 -11.90
C ASN A 36 -2.73 -11.74 -11.21
N HIS A 37 -2.56 -10.78 -10.30
CA HIS A 37 -3.70 -10.06 -9.72
C HIS A 37 -4.45 -9.30 -10.82
N ASN A 38 -5.77 -9.30 -10.75
CA ASN A 38 -6.63 -8.55 -11.66
C ASN A 38 -7.21 -7.30 -10.97
N ARG A 39 -8.02 -6.52 -11.69
CA ARG A 39 -8.67 -5.30 -11.18
C ARG A 39 -9.59 -5.49 -9.97
N ASP A 40 -10.08 -6.72 -9.74
CA ASP A 40 -10.99 -7.03 -8.63
C ASP A 40 -10.22 -7.38 -7.34
N THR A 41 -8.88 -7.36 -7.40
CA THR A 41 -8.03 -7.56 -6.22
C THR A 41 -8.22 -6.47 -5.18
N THR A 42 -7.70 -6.72 -3.97
CA THR A 42 -7.75 -5.77 -2.86
C THR A 42 -6.40 -5.70 -2.22
N LEU A 43 -5.82 -4.49 -2.21
CA LEU A 43 -4.62 -4.23 -1.46
C LEU A 43 -5.01 -3.93 -0.01
N LEU A 44 -4.36 -4.63 0.93
CA LEU A 44 -4.55 -4.43 2.36
C LEU A 44 -3.25 -3.88 2.94
N ALA A 45 -3.29 -2.64 3.44
CA ALA A 45 -2.16 -2.02 4.13
C ALA A 45 -2.15 -2.41 5.61
N LEU A 46 -1.29 -3.37 5.97
CA LEU A 46 -1.04 -3.74 7.37
C LEU A 46 0.22 -3.05 7.88
N GLY A 47 0.07 -1.94 8.59
CA GLY A 47 1.23 -1.18 9.07
C GLY A 47 0.93 0.23 9.57
N GLY A 48 1.97 1.02 9.80
CA GLY A 48 1.87 2.44 10.11
C GLY A 48 1.53 3.31 8.89
N GLY A 49 1.61 4.63 9.05
CA GLY A 49 1.28 5.60 8.00
C GLY A 49 2.12 5.44 6.72
N VAL A 50 3.38 5.01 6.85
CA VAL A 50 4.27 4.73 5.70
C VAL A 50 3.68 3.66 4.78
N ILE A 51 3.29 2.52 5.35
CA ILE A 51 2.66 1.42 4.61
C ILE A 51 1.29 1.86 4.09
N GLY A 52 0.50 2.55 4.90
CA GLY A 52 -0.80 3.08 4.50
C GLY A 52 -0.73 3.95 3.23
N ASP A 53 0.18 4.91 3.20
CA ASP A 53 0.34 5.82 2.07
C ASP A 53 0.91 5.12 0.82
N LEU A 54 1.97 4.33 0.97
CA LEU A 54 2.60 3.63 -0.16
C LEU A 54 1.63 2.62 -0.78
N THR A 55 0.99 1.77 0.04
CA THR A 55 0.03 0.78 -0.44
C THR A 55 -1.22 1.45 -1.01
N GLY A 56 -1.69 2.55 -0.40
CA GLY A 56 -2.82 3.31 -0.93
C GLY A 56 -2.53 3.90 -2.31
N PHE A 57 -1.33 4.45 -2.50
CA PHE A 57 -0.93 5.02 -3.79
C PHE A 57 -0.70 3.92 -4.85
N ALA A 58 -0.16 2.77 -4.43
CA ALA A 58 -0.09 1.58 -5.27
C ALA A 58 -1.50 1.11 -5.69
N ALA A 59 -2.46 1.05 -4.77
CA ALA A 59 -3.83 0.64 -5.06
C ALA A 59 -4.55 1.60 -6.01
N ALA A 60 -4.33 2.90 -5.88
CA ALA A 60 -4.87 3.91 -6.80
C ALA A 60 -4.27 3.79 -8.22
N SER A 61 -3.01 3.36 -8.32
CA SER A 61 -2.27 3.30 -9.59
C SER A 61 -2.43 1.96 -10.32
N TYR A 62 -2.49 0.85 -9.59
CA TYR A 62 -2.51 -0.49 -10.16
C TYR A 62 -3.78 -0.70 -10.99
N GLN A 63 -3.62 -1.03 -12.28
CA GLN A 63 -4.71 -1.12 -13.26
C GLN A 63 -5.65 0.10 -13.27
N ARG A 64 -5.13 1.30 -12.95
CA ARG A 64 -5.88 2.56 -12.80
C ARG A 64 -6.88 2.59 -11.64
N GLY A 65 -6.71 1.72 -10.65
CA GLY A 65 -7.48 1.70 -9.42
C GLY A 65 -8.02 0.32 -9.08
N VAL A 66 -7.70 -0.16 -7.88
CA VAL A 66 -8.26 -1.37 -7.27
C VAL A 66 -8.75 -1.07 -5.85
N ARG A 67 -9.46 -2.02 -5.24
CA ARG A 67 -9.97 -1.84 -3.87
C ARG A 67 -8.80 -1.75 -2.87
N PHE A 68 -9.00 -0.95 -1.83
CA PHE A 68 -8.00 -0.69 -0.81
C PHE A 68 -8.61 -0.78 0.59
N ILE A 69 -7.92 -1.46 1.51
CA ILE A 69 -8.29 -1.58 2.93
C ILE A 69 -7.08 -1.17 3.77
N GLN A 70 -7.29 -0.34 4.79
CA GLN A 70 -6.29 -0.03 5.79
C GLN A 70 -6.48 -0.87 7.06
N VAL A 71 -5.36 -1.37 7.59
CA VAL A 71 -5.26 -1.98 8.93
C VAL A 71 -4.12 -1.26 9.68
N PRO A 72 -4.39 -0.04 10.19
CA PRO A 72 -3.36 0.81 10.78
C PRO A 72 -2.86 0.27 12.12
N THR A 73 -1.53 0.09 12.24
CA THR A 73 -0.89 -0.52 13.43
C THR A 73 -0.13 0.47 14.30
N THR A 74 -0.08 1.76 13.94
CA THR A 74 0.43 2.83 14.82
C THR A 74 -0.72 3.72 15.27
N LEU A 75 -0.61 4.27 16.49
CA LEU A 75 -1.64 5.16 17.02
C LEU A 75 -1.86 6.37 16.10
N LEU A 76 -0.77 6.94 15.57
CA LEU A 76 -0.83 8.06 14.63
C LEU A 76 -1.61 7.67 13.35
N SER A 77 -1.34 6.52 12.74
CA SER A 77 -2.05 6.13 11.52
C SER A 77 -3.51 5.75 11.77
N GLN A 78 -3.85 5.31 12.98
CA GLN A 78 -5.24 5.04 13.38
C GLN A 78 -6.09 6.31 13.45
N VAL A 79 -5.51 7.45 13.81
CA VAL A 79 -6.26 8.70 14.04
C VAL A 79 -6.06 9.78 12.97
N ASP A 80 -5.02 9.67 12.14
CA ASP A 80 -4.70 10.64 11.09
C ASP A 80 -4.83 10.00 9.70
N SER A 81 -4.06 8.95 9.41
CA SER A 81 -4.05 8.30 8.09
C SER A 81 -5.33 7.56 7.72
N SER A 82 -6.19 7.26 8.70
CA SER A 82 -7.45 6.52 8.52
C SER A 82 -8.57 7.35 7.88
N VAL A 83 -8.41 8.68 7.79
CA VAL A 83 -9.40 9.61 7.25
C VAL A 83 -8.74 10.58 6.26
N GLY A 84 -9.42 10.87 5.15
CA GLY A 84 -9.00 11.89 4.17
C GLY A 84 -8.48 11.34 2.84
N GLY A 85 -8.21 10.03 2.74
CA GLY A 85 -7.92 9.36 1.47
C GLY A 85 -6.63 9.81 0.77
N LYS A 86 -5.77 10.56 1.47
CA LYS A 86 -4.47 10.98 0.95
C LYS A 86 -3.52 9.78 0.95
N THR A 87 -2.80 9.62 -0.16
CA THR A 87 -1.82 8.57 -0.36
C THR A 87 -0.68 9.17 -1.15
N ALA A 88 0.57 8.87 -0.81
CA ALA A 88 1.71 9.44 -1.51
C ALA A 88 2.98 8.60 -1.33
N VAL A 89 3.98 8.90 -2.15
CA VAL A 89 5.37 8.51 -1.93
C VAL A 89 6.27 9.74 -1.92
N ASN A 90 7.52 9.58 -1.51
CA ASN A 90 8.50 10.65 -1.50
C ASN A 90 9.32 10.64 -2.80
N HIS A 91 9.67 11.82 -3.26
CA HIS A 91 10.71 12.09 -4.23
C HIS A 91 11.96 12.61 -3.51
N PRO A 92 13.20 12.40 -4.01
CA PRO A 92 14.41 12.94 -3.36
C PRO A 92 14.39 14.45 -3.08
N LEU A 93 13.60 15.20 -3.85
CA LEU A 93 13.45 16.66 -3.74
C LEU A 93 12.20 17.11 -2.98
N GLY A 94 11.30 16.20 -2.57
CA GLY A 94 10.02 16.59 -1.97
C GLY A 94 9.28 15.43 -1.33
N LYS A 95 8.73 15.66 -0.14
CA LYS A 95 7.93 14.68 0.58
C LYS A 95 6.47 14.73 0.13
N ASN A 96 5.86 13.55 -0.03
CA ASN A 96 4.44 13.39 -0.38
C ASN A 96 4.00 14.19 -1.62
N MET A 97 4.81 14.19 -2.68
CA MET A 97 4.56 14.91 -3.93
C MET A 97 4.02 13.99 -5.03
#